data_AF-A0A956JFR2-F1
#
_entry.id   AF-A0A956JFR2-F1
#
_cell.length_a   1.000
_cell.length_b   1.000
_cell.length_c   1.000
_cell.angle_alpha   90.00
_cell.angle_beta   90.00
_cell.angle_gamma   90.00
#
_symmetry.space_group_name_H-M   'P 1'
#
loop_
_entity.id
_entity.type
_entity.pdbx_description
1 polymer ?
#
loop_
_entity_poly.entity_id
_entity_poly.type
_entity_poly.pdbx_seq_one_letter_code
_entity_poly.pdbx_strand_id
1 'polypeptide(L)'
;MMFYGRWFLRGLALVGGLVAGFGLAEGDTKAGSCTNAADCPPGYTCSDGTCVKEQMRCVPRCRNRGISGGCVTYDEDFCAADAVCVAPCKVRDASGTCHTYGADACGTNMSCVQRCTARWGDGACIEYGADHCEPQAKCVRQCTSRGLSGACITWGPDVCGPAYSCARACTSRSDMGACVHWGSDACGPAYRCVKACRLRGMNGNCLAYDPDVCGEGAVCVQHCESRSAFGACLHYGPDMCAAG
;
A
#
# COMPACT_ATOMS: atom_id res chain seq x y z
N MET A 1 11.91 62.94 -37.60
CA MET A 1 12.50 62.93 -36.24
C MET A 1 12.46 61.47 -35.76
N MET A 2 13.45 60.61 -36.01
CA MET A 2 14.74 60.51 -35.30
C MET A 2 14.64 60.92 -33.83
N PHE A 3 14.71 59.95 -32.90
CA PHE A 3 15.89 59.73 -32.06
C PHE A 3 15.87 58.33 -31.42
N TYR A 4 17.08 57.78 -31.30
CA TYR A 4 17.48 56.50 -30.73
C TYR A 4 17.37 56.47 -29.20
N GLY A 5 17.28 55.27 -28.62
CA GLY A 5 17.58 55.05 -27.19
C GLY A 5 17.73 53.56 -26.89
N ARG A 6 18.99 53.11 -26.84
CA ARG A 6 19.44 51.73 -26.61
C ARG A 6 20.27 51.72 -25.31
N TRP A 7 20.30 50.58 -24.61
CA TRP A 7 21.21 50.14 -23.54
C TRP A 7 20.86 50.48 -22.07
N PHE A 8 20.64 49.44 -21.23
CA PHE A 8 21.72 48.88 -20.40
C PHE A 8 21.40 47.46 -19.92
N LEU A 9 22.44 46.61 -19.94
CA LEU A 9 22.54 45.25 -19.42
C LEU A 9 22.65 45.22 -17.88
N ARG A 10 22.34 44.03 -17.33
CA ARG A 10 22.81 43.36 -16.08
C ARG A 10 21.61 43.00 -15.18
N GLY A 11 21.49 41.80 -14.60
CA GLY A 11 22.47 40.73 -14.45
C GLY A 11 21.84 39.35 -14.23
N LEU A 12 22.72 38.36 -14.32
CA LEU A 12 22.52 36.96 -13.96
C LEU A 12 21.94 36.80 -12.55
N ALA A 13 20.97 35.90 -12.40
CA ALA A 13 20.92 34.98 -11.27
C ALA A 13 20.38 33.63 -11.77
N LEU A 14 21.30 32.75 -12.14
CA LEU A 14 21.11 31.31 -12.14
C LEU A 14 20.73 30.90 -10.71
N VAL A 15 19.52 30.41 -10.50
CA VAL A 15 19.20 29.57 -9.33
C VAL A 15 18.76 28.23 -9.89
N GLY A 16 19.71 27.31 -9.97
CA GLY A 16 19.44 25.89 -10.11
C GLY A 16 18.77 25.40 -8.82
N GLY A 17 17.47 25.10 -8.91
CA GLY A 17 16.75 24.30 -7.93
C GLY A 17 16.69 22.85 -8.42
N LEU A 18 17.77 22.11 -8.16
CA LEU A 18 17.83 20.67 -8.29
C LEU A 18 17.28 20.05 -7.00
N VAL A 19 16.61 18.90 -7.13
CA VAL A 19 16.22 17.93 -6.08
C VAL A 19 14.92 18.20 -5.32
N ALA A 20 13.89 17.42 -5.67
CA ALA A 20 13.34 16.41 -4.76
C ALA A 20 12.55 15.41 -5.61
N GLY A 21 13.12 14.23 -5.79
CA GLY A 21 12.42 13.11 -6.40
C GLY A 21 11.17 12.78 -5.59
N PHE A 22 10.09 12.50 -6.29
CA PHE A 22 8.94 11.84 -5.71
C PHE A 22 9.38 10.45 -5.26
N GLY A 23 9.80 10.35 -4.00
CA GLY A 23 9.91 9.07 -3.31
C GLY A 23 8.52 8.45 -3.30
N LEU A 24 8.35 7.38 -4.09
CA LEU A 24 7.34 6.39 -3.80
C LEU A 24 7.57 5.99 -2.34
N ALA A 25 6.54 6.13 -1.50
CA ALA A 25 6.61 5.73 -0.11
C ALA A 25 6.95 4.23 -0.06
N GLU A 26 8.23 3.93 0.16
CA GLU A 26 8.71 2.62 0.54
C GLU A 26 8.03 2.27 1.85
N GLY A 27 7.13 1.29 1.80
CA GLY A 27 6.60 0.68 3.02
C GLY A 27 7.78 0.07 3.76
N ASP A 28 8.12 0.63 4.94
CA ASP A 28 9.16 0.09 5.80
C ASP A 28 8.87 -1.37 6.15
N THR A 29 9.50 -2.28 5.39
CA THR A 29 9.60 -3.72 5.64
C THR A 29 10.94 -4.07 6.30
N LYS A 30 11.64 -3.09 6.89
CA LYS A 30 12.95 -3.28 7.51
C LYS A 30 12.78 -3.76 8.95
N ALA A 31 13.06 -5.03 9.19
CA ALA A 31 13.04 -5.65 10.53
C ALA A 31 14.39 -5.64 11.26
N GLY A 32 15.36 -4.84 10.81
CA GLY A 32 16.71 -4.74 11.39
C GLY A 32 17.81 -5.02 10.38
N SER A 33 19.07 -4.91 10.82
CA SER A 33 20.25 -5.30 10.03
C SER A 33 20.58 -6.78 10.21
N CYS A 34 21.16 -7.42 9.20
CA CYS A 34 21.53 -8.84 9.22
C CYS A 34 22.83 -9.08 8.47
N THR A 35 23.47 -10.21 8.75
CA THR A 35 24.59 -10.76 7.97
C THR A 35 24.21 -12.05 7.25
N ASN A 36 23.22 -12.77 7.76
CA ASN A 36 22.69 -14.00 7.17
C ASN A 36 21.18 -14.15 7.49
N ALA A 37 20.52 -15.13 6.88
CA ALA A 37 19.06 -15.32 7.02
C ALA A 37 18.61 -15.68 8.46
N ALA A 38 19.47 -16.29 9.28
CA ALA A 38 19.13 -16.66 10.65
C ALA A 38 19.12 -15.46 11.62
N ASP A 39 19.73 -14.34 11.22
CA ASP A 39 19.70 -13.09 11.99
C ASP A 39 18.32 -12.39 11.90
N CYS A 40 17.46 -12.84 10.98
CA CYS A 40 16.15 -12.24 10.74
C CYS A 40 15.04 -12.96 11.51
N PRO A 41 14.03 -12.22 12.02
CA PRO A 41 12.87 -12.83 12.65
C PRO A 41 12.11 -13.72 11.66
N PRO A 42 11.34 -14.72 12.13
CA PRO A 42 10.56 -15.59 11.25
C PRO A 42 9.69 -14.80 10.26
N GLY A 43 9.76 -15.16 8.97
CA GLY A 43 9.08 -14.46 7.87
C GLY A 43 9.91 -13.33 7.21
N TYR A 44 11.19 -13.19 7.56
CA TYR A 44 12.12 -12.24 6.97
C TYR A 44 13.38 -12.95 6.48
N THR A 45 13.98 -12.45 5.41
CA THR A 45 15.27 -12.90 4.88
C THR A 45 16.27 -11.77 4.84
N CYS A 46 17.55 -12.10 4.81
CA CYS A 46 18.61 -11.11 4.75
C CYS A 46 18.90 -10.71 3.32
N SER A 47 18.59 -9.47 2.95
CA SER A 47 18.92 -8.87 1.66
C SER A 47 19.70 -7.59 1.88
N ASP A 48 20.88 -7.48 1.28
CA ASP A 48 21.76 -6.30 1.36
C ASP A 48 21.99 -5.80 2.79
N GLY A 49 22.24 -6.74 3.70
CA GLY A 49 22.50 -6.43 5.12
C GLY A 49 21.28 -5.99 5.92
N THR A 50 20.07 -6.13 5.37
CA THR A 50 18.82 -5.73 6.02
C THR A 50 17.81 -6.88 5.98
N CYS A 51 17.10 -7.10 7.10
CA CYS A 51 16.00 -8.06 7.14
C CYS A 51 14.81 -7.48 6.39
N VAL A 52 14.49 -8.10 5.26
CA VAL A 52 13.34 -7.78 4.43
C VAL A 52 12.31 -8.89 4.59
N LYS A 53 11.03 -8.54 4.70
CA LYS A 53 9.96 -9.54 4.76
C LYS A 53 10.05 -10.39 3.49
N GLU A 54 10.13 -11.71 3.62
CA GLU A 54 10.10 -12.60 2.46
C GLU A 54 8.71 -12.45 1.83
N GLN A 55 8.58 -11.61 0.83
CA GLN A 55 7.39 -11.63 -0.01
C GLN A 55 7.54 -12.84 -0.93
N MET A 56 7.01 -13.97 -0.47
CA MET A 56 7.07 -15.24 -1.18
C MET A 56 6.41 -15.12 -2.56
N ARG A 57 7.21 -15.04 -3.62
CA ARG A 57 6.69 -15.09 -5.00
C ARG A 57 6.09 -16.47 -5.26
N CYS A 58 5.15 -16.55 -6.21
CA CYS A 58 4.68 -17.85 -6.68
C CYS A 58 5.87 -18.70 -7.17
N VAL A 59 5.92 -19.95 -6.73
CA VAL A 59 6.99 -20.90 -7.06
C VAL A 59 6.47 -21.98 -8.00
N PRO A 60 7.27 -22.42 -9.00
CA PRO A 60 6.89 -23.52 -9.87
C PRO A 60 6.67 -24.83 -9.09
N ARG A 61 5.50 -25.45 -9.27
CA ARG A 61 5.20 -26.74 -8.65
C ARG A 61 5.66 -27.87 -9.56
N CYS A 62 6.71 -28.57 -9.16
CA CYS A 62 7.18 -29.73 -9.91
C CYS A 62 6.28 -30.94 -9.66
N ARG A 63 5.74 -31.54 -10.73
CA ARG A 63 4.94 -32.77 -10.66
C ARG A 63 5.79 -34.03 -10.75
N ASN A 64 6.69 -34.08 -11.73
CA ASN A 64 7.58 -35.23 -11.95
C ASN A 64 9.02 -34.77 -12.08
N ARG A 65 9.93 -35.47 -11.41
CA ARG A 65 11.37 -35.27 -11.52
C ARG A 65 12.01 -36.39 -12.33
N GLY A 66 13.02 -36.03 -13.10
CA GLY A 66 13.85 -36.97 -13.84
C GLY A 66 14.89 -37.61 -12.93
N ILE A 67 15.66 -38.54 -13.50
CA ILE A 67 16.68 -39.29 -12.75
C ILE A 67 17.82 -38.41 -12.21
N SER A 68 18.04 -37.24 -12.81
CA SER A 68 19.00 -36.24 -12.35
C SER A 68 18.46 -35.31 -11.25
N GLY A 69 17.22 -35.51 -10.80
CA GLY A 69 16.53 -34.66 -9.82
C GLY A 69 15.92 -33.38 -10.39
N GLY A 70 16.19 -33.04 -11.66
CA GLY A 70 15.55 -31.92 -12.36
C GLY A 70 14.06 -32.16 -12.60
N CYS A 71 13.27 -31.08 -12.67
CA CYS A 71 11.85 -31.18 -12.95
C CYS A 71 11.58 -31.39 -14.45
N VAL A 72 10.73 -32.36 -14.80
CA VAL A 72 10.42 -32.74 -16.19
C VAL A 72 9.01 -32.30 -16.58
N THR A 73 8.08 -32.29 -15.62
CA THR A 73 6.73 -31.77 -15.82
C THR A 73 6.32 -30.92 -14.63
N TYR A 74 5.71 -29.78 -14.91
CA TYR A 74 5.23 -28.82 -13.92
C TYR A 74 3.70 -28.86 -13.85
N ASP A 75 3.16 -28.60 -12.66
CA ASP A 75 1.76 -28.21 -12.46
C ASP A 75 1.66 -26.67 -12.38
N GLU A 76 0.47 -26.15 -12.07
CA GLU A 76 0.27 -24.72 -11.80
C GLU A 76 1.16 -24.24 -10.62
N ASP A 77 1.68 -23.02 -10.73
CA ASP A 77 2.53 -22.43 -9.68
C ASP A 77 1.80 -22.35 -8.33
N PHE A 78 2.53 -22.56 -7.24
CA PHE A 78 2.03 -22.37 -5.88
C PHE A 78 2.38 -20.97 -5.38
N CYS A 79 1.37 -20.21 -4.95
CA CYS A 79 1.53 -18.88 -4.39
C CYS A 79 1.24 -18.90 -2.90
N ALA A 80 2.16 -18.37 -2.09
CA ALA A 80 1.95 -18.26 -0.66
C ALA A 80 0.91 -17.18 -0.33
N ALA A 81 0.36 -17.22 0.89
CA ALA A 81 -0.66 -16.29 1.37
C ALA A 81 -0.16 -14.84 1.50
N ASP A 82 1.14 -14.60 1.41
CA ASP A 82 1.80 -13.30 1.45
C ASP A 82 2.47 -12.93 0.11
N ALA A 83 2.11 -13.63 -0.97
CA ALA A 83 2.70 -13.39 -2.28
C ALA A 83 2.47 -11.98 -2.80
N VAL A 84 3.51 -11.39 -3.42
CA VAL A 84 3.32 -10.22 -4.27
C VAL A 84 2.38 -10.62 -5.39
N CYS A 85 1.33 -9.84 -5.65
CA CYS A 85 0.41 -10.04 -6.76
C CYS A 85 1.22 -10.32 -8.02
N VAL A 86 1.23 -11.58 -8.39
CA VAL A 86 1.99 -12.09 -9.52
C VAL A 86 1.10 -13.10 -10.22
N ALA A 87 1.26 -13.16 -11.52
CA ALA A 87 0.54 -14.14 -12.30
C ALA A 87 1.16 -15.52 -12.06
N PRO A 88 0.41 -16.48 -11.49
CA PRO A 88 0.89 -17.84 -11.42
C PRO A 88 0.98 -18.39 -12.85
N CYS A 89 2.03 -19.14 -13.14
CA CYS A 89 2.05 -19.89 -14.38
C CYS A 89 1.05 -21.04 -14.32
N LYS A 90 0.19 -21.15 -15.34
CA LYS A 90 -0.72 -22.29 -15.52
C LYS A 90 -0.10 -23.42 -16.30
N VAL A 91 0.63 -23.10 -17.36
CA VAL A 91 1.29 -24.10 -18.22
C VAL A 91 2.73 -23.68 -18.47
N ARG A 92 3.65 -24.54 -18.04
CA ARG A 92 5.08 -24.47 -18.37
C ARG A 92 5.45 -25.56 -19.34
N ASP A 93 6.45 -25.29 -20.17
CA ASP A 93 7.12 -26.34 -20.94
C ASP A 93 8.19 -27.06 -20.09
N ALA A 94 8.84 -28.06 -20.70
CA ALA A 94 9.91 -28.82 -20.06
C ALA A 94 11.16 -27.97 -19.73
N SER A 95 11.34 -26.80 -20.35
CA SER A 95 12.43 -25.87 -20.01
C SER A 95 12.11 -25.03 -18.76
N GLY A 96 10.87 -25.09 -18.27
CA GLY A 96 10.38 -24.27 -17.18
C GLY A 96 9.86 -22.90 -17.64
N THR A 97 9.82 -22.64 -18.96
CA THR A 97 9.27 -21.39 -19.52
C THR A 97 7.75 -21.42 -19.44
N CYS A 98 7.16 -20.31 -18.97
CA CYS A 98 5.71 -20.18 -18.84
C CYS A 98 5.07 -19.76 -20.17
N HIS A 99 4.02 -20.47 -20.59
CA HIS A 99 3.28 -20.19 -21.83
C HIS A 99 1.87 -19.67 -21.59
N THR A 100 1.27 -20.02 -20.45
CA THR A 100 -0.04 -19.50 -20.05
C THR A 100 -0.01 -19.09 -18.59
N TYR A 101 -0.64 -17.96 -18.31
CA TYR A 101 -0.69 -17.36 -16.98
C TYR A 101 -2.11 -17.42 -16.44
N GLY A 102 -2.25 -17.68 -15.15
CA GLY A 102 -3.50 -17.55 -14.42
C GLY A 102 -3.81 -16.09 -14.07
N ALA A 103 -4.98 -15.88 -13.45
CA ALA A 103 -5.30 -14.61 -12.82
C ALA A 103 -4.31 -14.33 -11.68
N ASP A 104 -3.99 -13.06 -11.44
CA ASP A 104 -3.02 -12.66 -10.43
C ASP A 104 -3.38 -13.24 -9.04
N ALA A 105 -2.41 -13.90 -8.43
CA ALA A 105 -2.51 -14.41 -7.08
C ALA A 105 -1.86 -13.40 -6.13
N CYS A 106 -2.70 -12.81 -5.28
CA CYS A 106 -2.31 -11.76 -4.36
C CYS A 106 -2.37 -12.28 -2.93
N GLY A 107 -1.30 -12.06 -2.17
CA GLY A 107 -1.29 -12.31 -0.74
C GLY A 107 -2.08 -11.27 0.06
N THR A 108 -2.47 -11.64 1.27
CA THR A 108 -3.31 -10.84 2.20
C THR A 108 -2.56 -9.70 2.89
N ASN A 109 -1.30 -9.44 2.50
CA ASN A 109 -0.35 -8.62 3.24
C ASN A 109 0.14 -7.38 2.47
N MET A 110 -0.64 -6.92 1.48
CA MET A 110 -0.19 -5.89 0.55
C MET A 110 -1.12 -4.67 0.49
N SER A 111 -0.53 -3.51 0.23
CA SER A 111 -1.26 -2.33 -0.28
C SER A 111 -2.04 -2.69 -1.55
N CYS A 112 -3.04 -1.89 -1.96
CA CYS A 112 -3.72 -2.07 -3.25
C CYS A 112 -2.69 -2.33 -4.37
N VAL A 113 -2.82 -3.46 -5.05
CA VAL A 113 -1.97 -3.81 -6.18
C VAL A 113 -2.80 -3.97 -7.43
N GLN A 114 -2.17 -3.63 -8.55
CA GLN A 114 -2.75 -3.78 -9.87
C GLN A 114 -3.12 -5.23 -10.11
N ARG A 115 -4.36 -5.46 -10.53
CA ARG A 115 -4.83 -6.80 -10.89
C ARG A 115 -4.91 -6.90 -12.41
N CYS A 116 -4.19 -7.84 -12.97
CA CYS A 116 -4.30 -8.22 -14.36
C CYS A 116 -5.36 -9.29 -14.55
N THR A 117 -6.30 -9.06 -15.46
CA THR A 117 -7.37 -10.01 -15.80
C THR A 117 -7.09 -10.77 -17.09
N ALA A 118 -6.25 -10.25 -17.98
CA ALA A 118 -5.78 -10.95 -19.18
C ALA A 118 -4.36 -10.53 -19.58
N ARG A 119 -3.58 -11.48 -20.14
CA ARG A 119 -2.16 -11.30 -20.51
C ARG A 119 -1.86 -11.78 -21.93
N TRP A 120 -0.82 -11.21 -22.53
CA TRP A 120 -0.15 -11.77 -23.70
C TRP A 120 0.65 -13.03 -23.32
N GLY A 121 1.11 -13.78 -24.33
CA GLY A 121 1.90 -15.00 -24.14
C GLY A 121 3.28 -14.78 -23.50
N ASP A 122 3.81 -13.56 -23.54
CA ASP A 122 5.04 -13.15 -22.84
C ASP A 122 4.80 -12.80 -21.36
N GLY A 123 3.54 -12.85 -20.90
CA GLY A 123 3.14 -12.50 -19.55
C GLY A 123 2.84 -11.02 -19.35
N ALA A 124 2.96 -10.16 -20.36
CA ALA A 124 2.58 -8.75 -20.24
C ALA A 124 1.06 -8.60 -20.08
N CYS A 125 0.63 -7.67 -19.22
CA CYS A 125 -0.79 -7.44 -18.96
C CYS A 125 -1.45 -6.62 -20.08
N ILE A 126 -2.63 -7.06 -20.52
CA ILE A 126 -3.40 -6.42 -21.59
C ILE A 126 -4.74 -5.88 -21.12
N GLU A 127 -5.32 -6.52 -20.11
CA GLU A 127 -6.54 -6.07 -19.47
C GLU A 127 -6.30 -6.03 -17.96
N TYR A 128 -6.62 -4.87 -17.40
CA TYR A 128 -6.50 -4.62 -15.98
C TYR A 128 -7.90 -4.56 -15.37
N GLY A 129 -8.07 -5.25 -14.25
CA GLY A 129 -9.25 -5.14 -13.40
C GLY A 129 -9.10 -4.02 -12.37
N ALA A 130 -10.10 -3.93 -11.47
CA ALA A 130 -9.96 -3.15 -10.25
C ALA A 130 -8.81 -3.70 -9.39
N ASP A 131 -8.10 -2.82 -8.70
CA ASP A 131 -7.00 -3.18 -7.82
C ASP A 131 -7.47 -4.17 -6.76
N HIS A 132 -6.63 -5.15 -6.45
CA HIS A 132 -6.82 -6.02 -5.30
C HIS A 132 -6.21 -5.36 -4.08
N CYS A 133 -7.04 -5.08 -3.08
CA CYS A 133 -6.68 -4.31 -1.91
C CYS A 133 -6.92 -5.12 -0.64
N GLU A 134 -5.85 -5.42 0.10
CA GLU A 134 -5.91 -6.09 1.42
C GLU A 134 -5.22 -5.22 2.49
N PRO A 135 -5.88 -4.11 2.90
CA PRO A 135 -5.25 -3.09 3.74
C PRO A 135 -5.02 -3.52 5.20
N GLN A 136 -3.94 -4.24 5.48
CA GLN A 136 -3.63 -4.64 6.86
C GLN A 136 -3.27 -3.49 7.81
N ALA A 137 -2.91 -2.30 7.31
CA ALA A 137 -2.36 -1.25 8.19
C ALA A 137 -2.78 0.19 7.89
N LYS A 138 -3.30 0.51 6.70
CA LYS A 138 -3.65 1.89 6.31
C LYS A 138 -4.78 1.90 5.27
N CYS A 139 -5.53 2.99 5.23
CA CYS A 139 -6.34 3.33 4.07
C CYS A 139 -5.45 3.49 2.84
N VAL A 140 -5.75 2.75 1.79
CA VAL A 140 -5.05 2.77 0.52
C VAL A 140 -5.99 3.22 -0.57
N ARG A 141 -5.42 3.92 -1.55
CA ARG A 141 -6.17 4.42 -2.71
C ARG A 141 -6.56 3.24 -3.58
N GLN A 142 -7.85 3.10 -3.86
CA GLN A 142 -8.34 2.08 -4.77
C GLN A 142 -8.37 2.61 -6.20
N CYS A 143 -7.68 1.95 -7.12
CA CYS A 143 -7.97 2.11 -8.53
C CYS A 143 -9.09 1.15 -8.95
N THR A 144 -10.17 1.67 -9.50
CA THR A 144 -11.31 0.86 -9.94
C THR A 144 -11.24 0.53 -11.43
N SER A 145 -10.53 1.34 -12.22
CA SER A 145 -10.25 1.06 -13.62
C SER A 145 -8.93 1.67 -14.07
N ARG A 146 -8.25 0.97 -15.00
CA ARG A 146 -6.96 1.37 -15.56
C ARG A 146 -7.04 1.48 -17.07
N GLY A 147 -6.25 2.39 -17.62
CA GLY A 147 -6.00 2.46 -19.06
C GLY A 147 -5.00 1.39 -19.51
N LEU A 148 -4.79 1.29 -20.83
CA LEU A 148 -3.89 0.30 -21.45
C LEU A 148 -2.43 0.38 -20.98
N SER A 149 -1.98 1.54 -20.50
CA SER A 149 -0.64 1.72 -19.93
C SER A 149 -0.50 1.20 -18.50
N GLY A 150 -1.56 0.64 -17.92
CA GLY A 150 -1.62 0.29 -16.50
C GLY A 150 -1.81 1.49 -15.58
N ALA A 151 -1.89 2.72 -16.10
CA ALA A 151 -2.19 3.91 -15.30
C ALA A 151 -3.65 3.91 -14.83
N CYS A 152 -3.89 4.37 -13.60
CA CYS A 152 -5.24 4.50 -13.06
C CYS A 152 -5.99 5.64 -13.73
N ILE A 153 -7.20 5.35 -14.23
CA ILE A 153 -8.06 6.35 -14.89
C ILE A 153 -9.34 6.61 -14.10
N THR A 154 -9.75 5.68 -13.23
CA THR A 154 -10.86 5.91 -12.30
C THR A 154 -10.47 5.42 -10.90
N TRP A 155 -10.69 6.30 -9.93
CA TRP A 155 -10.38 6.05 -8.53
C TRP A 155 -11.67 5.79 -7.75
N GLY A 156 -11.62 4.78 -6.88
CA GLY A 156 -12.69 4.49 -5.92
C GLY A 156 -12.48 5.20 -4.59
N PRO A 157 -13.37 4.96 -3.61
CA PRO A 157 -13.10 5.26 -2.22
C PRO A 157 -11.84 4.51 -1.75
N ASP A 158 -11.20 5.01 -0.69
CA ASP A 158 -10.08 4.31 -0.09
C ASP A 158 -10.56 2.98 0.53
N VAL A 159 -9.81 1.90 0.30
CA VAL A 159 -10.00 0.65 1.03
C VAL A 159 -9.17 0.75 2.30
N CYS A 160 -9.83 0.63 3.44
CA CYS A 160 -9.19 0.62 4.75
C CYS A 160 -9.45 -0.75 5.39
N GLY A 161 -8.44 -1.33 6.00
CA GLY A 161 -8.60 -2.59 6.72
C GLY A 161 -8.27 -2.40 8.19
N PRO A 162 -8.06 -3.50 8.94
CA PRO A 162 -7.94 -3.47 10.39
C PRO A 162 -6.58 -2.87 10.80
N ALA A 163 -6.44 -1.57 10.63
CA ALA A 163 -5.25 -0.84 11.03
C ALA A 163 -5.23 -0.68 12.56
N TYR A 164 -4.07 -0.88 13.18
CA TYR A 164 -3.85 -0.58 14.61
C TYR A 164 -3.90 0.94 14.95
N SER A 165 -4.43 1.77 14.05
CA SER A 165 -4.58 3.22 14.18
C SER A 165 -5.72 3.74 13.30
N CYS A 166 -6.32 4.86 13.67
CA CYS A 166 -7.23 5.59 12.79
C CYS A 166 -6.48 6.15 11.58
N ALA A 167 -6.93 5.80 10.39
CA ALA A 167 -6.44 6.32 9.13
C ALA A 167 -7.50 7.22 8.47
N ARG A 168 -7.02 8.25 7.77
CA ARG A 168 -7.89 9.13 6.99
C ARG A 168 -8.47 8.34 5.83
N ALA A 169 -9.79 8.22 5.76
CA ALA A 169 -10.47 7.58 4.65
C ALA A 169 -10.95 8.63 3.65
N CYS A 170 -10.53 8.50 2.40
CA CYS A 170 -11.12 9.25 1.31
C CYS A 170 -12.36 8.53 0.78
N THR A 171 -13.50 9.22 0.66
CA THR A 171 -14.73 8.63 0.13
C THR A 171 -14.89 8.87 -1.36
N SER A 172 -14.23 9.88 -1.92
CA SER A 172 -14.14 10.07 -3.37
C SER A 172 -12.95 10.92 -3.79
N ARG A 173 -12.46 10.64 -4.99
CA ARG A 173 -11.25 11.22 -5.56
C ARG A 173 -11.54 11.89 -6.90
N SER A 174 -10.71 12.85 -7.26
CA SER A 174 -10.66 13.39 -8.62
C SER A 174 -10.03 12.39 -9.59
N ASP A 175 -10.11 12.68 -10.88
CA ASP A 175 -9.49 11.87 -11.94
C ASP A 175 -7.96 11.75 -11.78
N MET A 176 -7.32 12.74 -11.15
CA MET A 176 -5.89 12.72 -10.82
C MET A 176 -5.57 11.93 -9.54
N GLY A 177 -6.57 11.32 -8.90
CA GLY A 177 -6.42 10.53 -7.69
C GLY A 177 -6.24 11.36 -6.41
N ALA A 178 -6.47 12.67 -6.45
CA ALA A 178 -6.49 13.52 -5.26
C ALA A 178 -7.81 13.35 -4.50
N CYS A 179 -7.78 13.37 -3.17
CA CYS A 179 -9.00 13.26 -2.39
C CYS A 179 -9.83 14.54 -2.47
N VAL A 180 -11.10 14.43 -2.89
CA VAL A 180 -12.02 15.57 -2.98
C VAL A 180 -13.07 15.55 -1.87
N HIS A 181 -13.43 14.37 -1.39
CA HIS A 181 -14.26 14.21 -0.20
C HIS A 181 -13.65 13.21 0.78
N TRP A 182 -13.52 13.66 2.02
CA TRP A 182 -13.02 12.87 3.13
C TRP A 182 -14.20 12.33 3.94
N GLY A 183 -14.11 11.06 4.33
CA GLY A 183 -15.02 10.45 5.29
C GLY A 183 -14.56 10.64 6.74
N SER A 184 -15.25 9.96 7.65
CA SER A 184 -14.74 9.71 8.99
C SER A 184 -13.47 8.86 8.92
N ASP A 185 -12.62 8.94 9.94
CA ASP A 185 -11.45 8.08 10.00
C ASP A 185 -11.86 6.60 10.11
N ALA A 186 -11.17 5.74 9.37
CA ALA A 186 -11.30 4.30 9.50
C ALA A 186 -10.31 3.81 10.56
N CYS A 187 -10.83 3.27 11.65
CA CYS A 187 -10.05 2.80 12.77
C CYS A 187 -10.22 1.28 12.91
N GLY A 188 -9.13 0.53 12.96
CA GLY A 188 -9.15 -0.90 13.28
C GLY A 188 -8.98 -1.15 14.79
N PRO A 189 -8.85 -2.43 15.19
CA PRO A 189 -8.59 -2.80 16.58
C PRO A 189 -7.21 -2.26 17.00
N ALA A 190 -7.21 -1.10 17.64
CA ALA A 190 -5.99 -0.46 18.12
C ALA A 190 -5.66 -0.86 19.57
N TYR A 191 -4.38 -1.10 19.86
CA TYR A 191 -3.88 -1.31 21.23
C TYR A 191 -3.88 -0.05 22.11
N ARG A 192 -4.38 1.09 21.58
CA ARG A 192 -4.52 2.36 22.30
C ARG A 192 -5.73 3.12 21.80
N CYS A 193 -6.35 3.89 22.68
CA CYS A 193 -7.38 4.85 22.29
C CYS A 193 -6.77 5.88 21.34
N VAL A 194 -7.40 6.07 20.19
CA VAL A 194 -6.97 7.01 19.14
C VAL A 194 -8.07 8.02 18.87
N LYS A 195 -7.65 9.26 18.59
CA LYS A 195 -8.58 10.33 18.19
C LYS A 195 -9.16 9.96 16.83
N ALA A 196 -10.48 9.80 16.77
CA ALA A 196 -11.18 9.61 15.51
C ALA A 196 -11.68 10.96 15.00
N CYS A 197 -11.34 11.29 13.75
CA CYS A 197 -11.96 12.42 13.10
C CYS A 197 -13.33 12.03 12.53
N ARG A 198 -14.37 12.74 12.93
CA ARG A 198 -15.73 12.56 12.38
C ARG A 198 -15.93 13.33 11.08
N LEU A 199 -15.42 14.56 11.04
CA LEU A 199 -15.64 15.49 9.93
C LEU A 199 -14.33 16.13 9.52
N ARG A 200 -14.01 16.05 8.22
CA ARG A 200 -12.83 16.67 7.64
C ARG A 200 -13.21 17.75 6.64
N GLY A 201 -12.39 18.80 6.60
CA GLY A 201 -12.47 19.83 5.55
C GLY A 201 -11.82 19.34 4.25
N MET A 202 -11.97 20.12 3.18
CA MET A 202 -11.43 19.77 1.85
C MET A 202 -9.91 19.50 1.85
N ASN A 203 -9.15 20.18 2.70
CA ASN A 203 -7.70 20.00 2.83
C ASN A 203 -7.31 18.77 3.66
N GLY A 204 -8.28 17.95 4.10
CA GLY A 204 -8.07 16.77 4.91
C GLY A 204 -7.81 17.05 6.39
N ASN A 205 -7.91 18.30 6.84
CA ASN A 205 -7.84 18.67 8.25
C ASN A 205 -9.11 18.26 8.99
N CYS A 206 -8.97 17.84 10.25
CA CYS A 206 -10.11 17.49 11.07
C CYS A 206 -10.81 18.75 11.59
N LEU A 207 -12.13 18.81 11.39
CA LEU A 207 -13.00 19.91 11.83
C LEU A 207 -13.86 19.49 13.04
N ALA A 208 -14.14 18.20 13.18
CA ALA A 208 -14.83 17.65 14.34
C ALA A 208 -14.30 16.24 14.66
N TYR A 209 -14.14 15.98 15.96
CA TYR A 209 -13.68 14.71 16.48
C TYR A 209 -14.83 13.95 17.13
N ASP A 210 -14.82 12.64 16.98
CA ASP A 210 -15.63 11.72 17.77
C ASP A 210 -14.94 11.43 19.13
N PRO A 211 -15.63 10.75 20.06
CA PRO A 211 -14.99 10.12 21.20
C PRO A 211 -13.81 9.25 20.74
N ASP A 212 -12.86 9.00 21.64
CA ASP A 212 -11.72 8.15 21.26
C ASP A 212 -12.18 6.73 20.94
N VAL A 213 -11.63 6.18 19.85
CA VAL A 213 -11.86 4.79 19.44
C VAL A 213 -10.73 3.95 20.03
N CYS A 214 -11.09 2.94 20.81
CA CYS A 214 -10.16 2.04 21.48
C CYS A 214 -10.41 0.62 20.96
N GLY A 215 -9.36 -0.12 20.63
CA GLY A 215 -9.50 -1.51 20.21
C GLY A 215 -9.49 -2.50 21.38
N GLU A 216 -9.84 -3.75 21.09
CA GLU A 216 -10.01 -4.86 22.05
C GLU A 216 -8.71 -5.31 22.77
N GLY A 217 -7.61 -4.57 22.66
CA GLY A 217 -6.34 -4.87 23.34
C GLY A 217 -5.73 -3.67 24.05
N ALA A 218 -6.50 -2.61 24.28
CA ALA A 218 -5.98 -1.41 24.93
C ALA A 218 -5.72 -1.66 26.42
N VAL A 219 -4.45 -1.59 26.83
CA VAL A 219 -4.04 -1.51 28.24
C VAL A 219 -4.62 -0.22 28.80
N CYS A 220 -5.33 -0.27 29.93
CA CYS A 220 -6.07 0.83 30.56
C CYS A 220 -5.57 2.23 30.15
N VAL A 221 -6.30 2.84 29.24
CA VAL A 221 -5.98 4.14 28.65
C VAL A 221 -7.09 5.13 28.98
N GLN A 222 -6.66 6.36 29.27
CA GLN A 222 -7.56 7.47 29.54
C GLN A 222 -8.46 7.70 28.33
N HIS A 223 -9.76 7.51 28.51
CA HIS A 223 -10.76 7.63 27.45
C HIS A 223 -11.31 9.05 27.39
N CYS A 224 -11.28 9.66 26.21
CA CYS A 224 -11.92 10.94 25.99
C CYS A 224 -13.32 10.75 25.40
N GLU A 225 -14.36 11.05 26.19
CA GLU A 225 -15.76 10.95 25.76
C GLU A 225 -16.18 12.13 24.89
N SER A 226 -15.57 13.30 25.06
CA SER A 226 -15.87 14.45 24.20
C SER A 226 -14.65 15.33 23.95
N ARG A 227 -14.54 15.79 22.71
CA ARG A 227 -13.43 16.64 22.25
C ARG A 227 -13.94 17.97 21.71
N SER A 228 -13.11 19.00 21.86
CA SER A 228 -13.29 20.28 21.19
C SER A 228 -13.01 20.18 19.69
N ALA A 229 -13.38 21.22 18.94
CA ALA A 229 -13.06 21.35 17.51
C ALA A 229 -11.55 21.27 17.21
N PHE A 230 -10.69 21.58 18.19
CA PHE A 230 -9.22 21.50 18.06
C PHE A 230 -8.65 20.15 18.52
N GLY A 231 -9.50 19.19 18.87
CA GLY A 231 -9.08 17.85 19.29
C GLY A 231 -8.54 17.77 20.71
N ALA A 232 -8.70 18.81 21.54
CA ALA A 232 -8.45 18.74 22.97
C ALA A 232 -9.58 18.01 23.70
N CYS A 233 -9.26 17.20 24.71
CA CYS A 233 -10.28 16.49 25.48
C CYS A 233 -11.01 17.46 26.41
N LEU A 234 -12.34 17.46 26.35
CA LEU A 234 -13.19 18.28 27.21
C LEU A 234 -13.75 17.47 28.37
N HIS A 235 -14.04 16.19 28.16
CA HIS A 235 -14.54 15.28 29.19
C HIS A 235 -13.84 13.93 29.07
N TYR A 236 -13.24 13.50 30.17
CA TYR A 236 -12.67 12.16 30.30
C TYR A 236 -13.72 11.23 30.90
N GLY A 237 -13.95 10.10 30.21
CA GLY A 237 -14.77 9.01 30.72
C GLY A 237 -13.98 8.08 31.65
N PRO A 238 -14.59 6.95 32.06
CA PRO A 238 -13.85 5.90 32.73
C PRO A 238 -12.75 5.35 31.82
N ASP A 239 -11.61 4.95 32.40
CA ASP A 239 -10.52 4.35 31.64
C ASP A 239 -11.02 3.10 30.91
N MET A 240 -10.73 3.02 29.61
CA MET A 240 -11.10 1.87 28.79
C MET A 240 -10.02 0.80 28.98
N CYS A 241 -10.35 -0.22 29.74
CA CYS A 241 -9.51 -1.39 29.96
C CYS A 241 -10.15 -2.59 29.25
N ALA A 242 -9.51 -3.12 28.21
CA ALA A 242 -9.84 -4.46 27.75
C ALA A 242 -9.17 -5.47 28.71
N ALA A 243 -9.91 -6.48 29.16
CA ALA A 243 -9.29 -7.63 29.82
C ALA A 243 -8.43 -8.34 28.76
N GLY A 244 -7.12 -8.16 28.85
CA GLY A 244 -6.15 -8.82 27.98
C GLY A 244 -6.14 -10.34 28.16
#